data_AF-A9KSJ3-F1
#
_entry.id   AF-A9KSJ3-F1
#
_cell.length_a   1.000
_cell.length_b   1.000
_cell.length_c   1.000
_cell.angle_alpha   90.00
_cell.angle_beta   90.00
_cell.angle_gamma   90.00
#
_symmetry.space_group_name_H-M   'P 1'
#
loop_
_entity.id
_entity.type
_entity.pdbx_description
1 polymer ?
#
loop_
_entity_poly.entity_id
_entity_poly.type
_entity_poly.pdbx_seq_one_letter_code
_entity_poly.pdbx_strand_id
1 'polypeptide(L)'
;MTGTNFIPFHTMMSYLKNSDNLNSSIIYTNIFGNLAAFAPMGFFLPLLFQKLRKFLPFACVMFLTIAVIELAQFITNLGVMDIDDLILNLSGASIAFFLCKLPFLMKIFQRFHWIS
;
A
#
# COMPACT_ATOMS: atom_id res chain seq x y z
N MET A 1 -25.42 -8.18 3.18
CA MET A 1 -24.93 -9.16 2.19
C MET A 1 -23.43 -9.07 2.22
N THR A 2 -22.74 -10.18 2.51
CA THR A 2 -21.29 -10.25 2.74
C THR A 2 -20.55 -9.78 1.49
N GLY A 3 -20.21 -8.48 1.47
CA GLY A 3 -19.41 -7.87 0.42
C GLY A 3 -17.99 -8.32 0.63
N THR A 4 -17.52 -9.27 -0.18
CA THR A 4 -16.11 -9.65 -0.26
C THR A 4 -15.78 -9.67 -1.73
N ASN A 5 -14.92 -8.76 -2.18
CA ASN A 5 -14.55 -8.63 -3.58
C ASN A 5 -13.19 -9.28 -3.80
N PHE A 6 -13.22 -10.48 -4.37
CA PHE A 6 -12.02 -11.21 -4.81
C PHE A 6 -11.68 -10.98 -6.27
N ILE A 7 -12.56 -10.29 -7.01
CA ILE A 7 -12.38 -10.01 -8.42
C ILE A 7 -11.60 -8.69 -8.53
N PRO A 8 -10.35 -8.72 -9.05
CA PRO A 8 -9.60 -7.50 -9.24
C PRO A 8 -10.32 -6.58 -10.23
N PHE A 9 -10.26 -5.29 -9.93
CA PHE A 9 -10.88 -4.17 -10.62
C PHE A 9 -12.41 -4.11 -10.54
N HIS A 10 -13.05 -4.96 -9.73
CA HIS A 10 -14.51 -4.96 -9.60
C HIS A 10 -15.02 -3.71 -8.88
N THR A 11 -14.36 -3.34 -7.77
CA THR A 11 -14.73 -2.15 -7.00
C THR A 11 -14.37 -0.89 -7.77
N MET A 12 -13.20 -0.89 -8.43
CA MET A 12 -12.78 0.21 -9.30
C MET A 12 -13.73 0.42 -10.50
N MET A 13 -14.21 -0.64 -11.14
CA MET A 13 -15.20 -0.56 -12.23
C MET A 13 -16.58 -0.11 -11.73
N SER A 14 -16.97 -0.52 -10.51
CA SER A 14 -18.21 -0.06 -9.87
C SER A 14 -18.16 1.44 -9.58
N TYR A 15 -17.02 1.95 -9.11
CA TYR A 15 -16.80 3.39 -8.95
C TYR A 15 -16.89 4.12 -10.28
N LEU A 16 -16.24 3.62 -11.34
CA LEU A 16 -16.30 4.25 -12.67
C LEU A 16 -17.72 4.28 -13.26
N LYS A 17 -18.49 3.18 -13.13
CA LYS A 17 -19.87 3.12 -13.62
C LYS A 17 -20.86 3.98 -12.85
N ASN A 18 -20.62 4.19 -11.55
CA ASN A 18 -21.49 4.99 -10.69
C ASN A 18 -20.88 6.36 -10.34
N SER A 19 -19.85 6.81 -11.05
CA SER A 19 -19.13 8.06 -10.77
C SER A 19 -20.03 9.30 -10.81
N ASP A 20 -21.11 9.25 -11.60
CA ASP A 20 -22.07 10.36 -11.71
C ASP A 20 -23.03 10.46 -10.51
N ASN A 21 -23.22 9.37 -9.75
CA ASN A 21 -24.13 9.31 -8.60
C ASN A 21 -23.40 9.21 -7.24
N LEU A 22 -22.11 8.85 -7.25
CA LEU A 22 -21.29 8.75 -6.04
C LEU A 22 -20.49 10.04 -5.85
N ASN A 23 -20.45 10.52 -4.61
CA ASN A 23 -19.66 11.69 -4.26
C ASN A 23 -18.18 11.40 -4.56
N SER A 24 -17.62 12.10 -5.55
CA SER A 24 -16.26 11.84 -6.06
C SER A 24 -15.22 11.89 -4.95
N SER A 25 -15.46 12.67 -3.89
CA SER A 25 -14.62 12.71 -2.69
C SER A 25 -14.40 11.34 -2.06
N ILE A 26 -15.42 10.47 -1.99
CA ILE A 26 -15.33 9.14 -1.37
C ILE A 26 -14.39 8.24 -2.18
N ILE A 27 -14.49 8.32 -3.51
CA ILE A 27 -13.67 7.54 -4.44
C ILE A 27 -12.20 7.94 -4.29
N TYR A 28 -11.92 9.26 -4.28
CA TYR A 28 -10.55 9.76 -4.08
C TYR A 28 -9.99 9.38 -2.71
N THR A 29 -10.79 9.49 -1.64
CA THR A 29 -10.33 9.12 -0.29
C THR A 29 -10.03 7.63 -0.18
N ASN A 30 -10.79 6.73 -0.79
CA ASN A 30 -10.49 5.30 -0.76
C ASN A 30 -9.21 4.97 -1.53
N ILE A 31 -9.06 5.50 -2.75
CA ILE A 31 -7.88 5.25 -3.57
C ILE A 31 -6.63 5.81 -2.88
N PHE A 32 -6.69 7.08 -2.48
CA PHE A 32 -5.54 7.77 -1.89
C PHE A 32 -5.24 7.27 -0.46
N GLY A 33 -6.27 6.91 0.30
CA GLY A 33 -6.15 6.32 1.63
C GLY A 33 -5.38 5.00 1.58
N ASN A 34 -5.77 4.08 0.70
CA ASN A 34 -5.07 2.80 0.55
C ASN A 34 -3.67 2.99 -0.04
N LEU A 35 -3.49 3.87 -1.04
CA LEU A 35 -2.15 4.19 -1.54
C LEU A 35 -1.22 4.74 -0.44
N ALA A 36 -1.74 5.56 0.47
CA ALA A 36 -0.95 6.19 1.53
C ALA A 36 -0.75 5.28 2.76
N ALA A 37 -1.66 4.34 3.03
CA ALA A 37 -1.67 3.54 4.26
C ALA A 37 -0.35 2.78 4.51
N PHE A 38 0.22 2.17 3.47
CA PHE A 38 1.45 1.39 3.56
C PHE A 38 2.69 2.08 2.98
N ALA A 39 2.55 3.33 2.50
CA ALA A 39 3.69 4.10 2.00
C ALA A 39 4.80 4.30 3.06
N PRO A 40 4.51 4.61 4.35
CA PRO A 40 5.56 4.72 5.36
C PRO A 40 6.36 3.42 5.51
N MET A 41 5.67 2.28 5.51
CA MET A 41 6.30 0.96 5.60
C MET A 41 7.18 0.69 4.36
N GLY A 42 6.73 1.10 3.17
CA GLY A 42 7.49 1.05 1.93
C GLY A 42 8.80 1.85 1.96
N PHE A 43 8.79 2.97 2.68
CA PHE A 43 9.98 3.81 2.87
C PHE A 43 10.93 3.24 3.94
N PHE A 44 10.42 2.82 5.10
CA PHE A 44 11.26 2.43 6.24
C PHE A 44 11.81 1.01 6.18
N LEU A 45 11.10 0.03 5.61
CA LEU A 45 11.58 -1.35 5.52
C LEU A 45 12.95 -1.52 4.84
N PRO A 46 13.22 -0.94 3.65
CA PRO A 46 14.54 -1.06 3.02
C PRO A 46 15.65 -0.34 3.80
N LEU A 47 15.30 0.64 4.65
CA LEU A 47 16.24 1.33 5.52
C LEU A 47 16.63 0.47 6.72
N LEU A 48 15.64 -0.13 7.39
CA LEU A 48 15.83 -0.95 8.60
C LEU A 48 16.47 -2.31 8.29
N PHE A 49 16.12 -2.92 7.16
CA PHE A 49 16.55 -4.28 6.83
C PHE A 49 17.33 -4.34 5.52
N GLN A 50 18.61 -4.69 5.61
CA GLN A 50 19.50 -4.81 4.44
C GLN A 50 18.95 -5.79 3.38
N LYS A 51 18.32 -6.89 3.82
CA LYS A 51 17.70 -7.90 2.93
C LYS A 51 16.52 -7.35 2.13
N LEU A 52 15.82 -6.34 2.67
CA LEU A 52 14.67 -5.70 2.02
C LEU A 52 15.07 -4.52 1.14
N ARG A 53 16.37 -4.25 0.95
CA ARG A 53 16.83 -3.26 -0.06
C ARG A 53 16.62 -3.72 -1.50
N LYS A 54 16.42 -5.03 -1.72
CA LYS A 54 16.04 -5.59 -3.04
C LYS A 54 14.51 -5.57 -3.15
N PHE A 55 13.99 -5.25 -4.34
CA PHE A 55 12.56 -5.08 -4.54
C PHE A 55 11.78 -6.39 -4.34
N LEU A 56 12.29 -7.52 -4.84
CA LEU A 56 11.57 -8.79 -4.74
C LEU A 56 11.31 -9.25 -3.28
N PRO A 57 12.32 -9.35 -2.39
CA PRO A 57 12.06 -9.72 -1.00
C PRO A 57 11.21 -8.67 -0.27
N PHE A 58 11.36 -7.38 -0.60
CA PHE A 58 10.50 -6.32 -0.09
C PHE A 58 9.03 -6.55 -0.51
N ALA A 59 8.78 -6.77 -1.80
CA ALA A 59 7.44 -6.98 -2.35
C ALA A 59 6.77 -8.22 -1.76
N CYS A 60 7.49 -9.33 -1.59
CA CYS A 60 6.97 -10.52 -0.93
C CYS A 60 6.57 -10.24 0.53
N VAL A 61 7.41 -9.55 1.30
CA VAL A 61 7.11 -9.19 2.69
C VAL A 61 5.91 -8.25 2.77
N MET A 62 5.85 -7.23 1.91
CA MET A 62 4.73 -6.30 1.88
C MET A 62 3.43 -6.99 1.48
N PHE A 63 3.45 -7.82 0.44
CA PHE A 63 2.28 -8.59 0.00
C PHE A 63 1.73 -9.46 1.14
N LEU A 64 2.60 -10.22 1.82
CA LEU A 64 2.19 -11.05 2.95
C LEU A 64 1.65 -10.21 4.12
N THR A 65 2.30 -9.09 4.44
CA THR A 65 1.88 -8.22 5.54
C THR A 65 0.49 -7.63 5.26
N ILE A 66 0.29 -7.06 4.06
CA ILE A 66 -0.98 -6.48 3.66
C ILE A 66 -2.07 -7.56 3.63
N ALA A 67 -1.80 -8.72 3.02
CA ALA A 67 -2.77 -9.83 2.98
C ALA A 67 -3.20 -10.30 4.38
N VAL A 68 -2.26 -10.36 5.35
CA VAL A 68 -2.58 -10.71 6.74
C VAL A 68 -3.44 -9.63 7.41
N ILE A 69 -3.18 -8.36 7.14
CA ILE A 69 -3.96 -7.24 7.70
C ILE A 69 -5.38 -7.22 7.12
N GLU A 70 -5.52 -7.35 5.79
CA GLU A 70 -6.82 -7.45 5.11
C GLU A 70 -7.64 -8.65 5.65
N LEU A 71 -6.98 -9.80 5.83
CA LEU A 71 -7.61 -10.98 6.42
C LEU A 71 -8.03 -10.73 7.88
N ALA A 72 -7.20 -10.05 8.67
CA ALA A 72 -7.53 -9.71 10.05
C ALA A 72 -8.71 -8.73 10.12
N GLN A 73 -8.76 -7.72 9.24
CA GLN A 73 -9.88 -6.78 9.13
C GLN A 73 -11.18 -7.49 8.75
N PHE A 74 -11.10 -8.48 7.86
CA PHE A 74 -12.23 -9.33 7.51
C PHE A 74 -12.73 -10.16 8.70
N ILE A 75 -11.84 -10.86 9.41
CA ILE A 75 -12.19 -11.70 10.56
C ILE A 75 -12.78 -10.86 11.70
N THR A 76 -12.25 -9.66 11.92
CA THR A 76 -12.70 -8.75 12.99
C THR A 76 -13.94 -7.95 12.61
N ASN A 77 -14.48 -8.12 11.40
CA ASN A 77 -15.56 -7.31 10.84
C ASN A 77 -15.29 -5.80 10.86
N LEU A 78 -14.01 -5.40 10.90
CA LEU A 78 -13.59 -4.00 10.81
C LEU A 78 -13.63 -3.51 9.35
N GLY A 79 -13.56 -4.43 8.39
CA GLY A 79 -13.55 -4.10 6.97
C GLY A 79 -14.06 -5.23 6.07
N VAL A 80 -14.31 -4.87 4.82
CA VAL A 80 -14.58 -5.79 3.72
C VAL A 80 -13.24 -6.17 3.09
N MET A 81 -13.01 -7.46 2.87
CA MET A 81 -11.85 -7.88 2.11
C MET A 81 -12.03 -7.48 0.64
N ASP A 82 -11.17 -6.59 0.16
CA ASP A 82 -11.13 -6.12 -1.21
C ASP A 82 -9.73 -6.30 -1.80
N ILE A 83 -9.65 -7.03 -2.91
CA ILE A 83 -8.38 -7.25 -3.59
C ILE A 83 -7.87 -5.96 -4.27
N ASP A 84 -8.76 -5.02 -4.60
CA ASP A 84 -8.37 -3.71 -5.12
C ASP A 84 -7.58 -2.92 -4.07
N ASP A 85 -7.97 -3.04 -2.80
CA ASP A 85 -7.31 -2.38 -1.67
C ASP A 85 -5.92 -2.97 -1.43
N LEU A 86 -5.76 -4.29 -1.52
CA LEU A 86 -4.46 -4.95 -1.48
C LEU A 86 -3.53 -4.44 -2.59
N ILE A 87 -4.04 -4.31 -3.83
CA ILE A 87 -3.27 -3.80 -4.97
C ILE A 87 -2.87 -2.34 -4.75
N LEU A 88 -3.80 -1.50 -4.30
CA LEU A 88 -3.54 -0.09 -3.98
C LEU A 88 -2.49 0.05 -2.88
N ASN A 89 -2.65 -0.68 -1.78
CA ASN A 89 -1.72 -0.73 -0.65
C ASN A 89 -0.30 -1.16 -1.11
N LEU A 90 -0.20 -2.22 -1.91
CA LEU A 90 1.09 -2.72 -2.41
C LEU A 90 1.74 -1.74 -3.40
N SER A 91 0.94 -1.08 -4.25
CA SER A 91 1.43 -0.07 -5.19
C SER A 91 1.98 1.15 -4.45
N GLY A 92 1.27 1.66 -3.44
CA GLY A 92 1.71 2.77 -2.60
C GLY A 92 3.02 2.49 -1.86
N ALA A 93 3.12 1.29 -1.27
CA ALA A 93 4.36 0.82 -0.66
C ALA A 93 5.52 0.72 -1.67
N SER A 94 5.24 0.24 -2.88
CA SER A 94 6.25 0.13 -3.95
C SER A 94 6.73 1.51 -4.43
N ILE A 95 5.83 2.48 -4.58
CA ILE A 95 6.18 3.86 -4.92
C ILE A 95 7.13 4.43 -3.85
N ALA A 96 6.78 4.29 -2.57
CA ALA A 96 7.62 4.76 -1.46
C ALA A 96 9.00 4.08 -1.41
N PHE A 97 9.07 2.78 -1.72
CA PHE A 97 10.33 2.05 -1.83
C PHE A 97 11.25 2.63 -2.90
N PHE A 98 10.72 2.93 -4.09
CA PHE A 98 11.52 3.53 -5.16
C PHE A 98 11.92 4.97 -4.85
N LEU A 99 11.04 5.75 -4.22
CA LEU A 99 11.37 7.09 -3.73
C LEU A 99 12.54 7.05 -2.75
N CYS A 100 12.55 6.10 -1.80
CA CYS A 100 13.65 5.92 -0.85
C CYS A 100 15.01 5.68 -1.52
N LYS A 101 15.03 5.12 -2.74
CA LYS A 101 16.27 4.85 -3.50
C LYS A 101 16.77 6.04 -4.30
N LEU A 102 16.04 7.15 -4.35
CA LEU A 102 16.51 8.33 -5.06
C LEU A 102 17.80 8.85 -4.38
N PRO A 103 18.88 9.10 -5.15
CA PRO A 103 20.20 9.42 -4.59
C PRO A 103 20.20 10.72 -3.78
N PHE A 104 19.26 11.65 -4.05
CA PHE A 104 19.06 12.86 -3.27
C PHE A 104 18.62 12.54 -1.83
N LEU A 105 17.64 11.64 -1.67
CA LEU A 105 17.17 11.20 -0.35
C LEU A 105 18.25 10.37 0.35
N MET A 106 18.91 9.46 -0.37
CA MET A 106 20.02 8.69 0.21
C MET A 106 21.17 9.60 0.71
N LYS A 107 21.48 10.70 0.01
CA LYS A 107 22.48 11.69 0.45
C LYS A 107 22.06 12.47 1.70
N ILE A 108 20.79 12.87 1.80
CA ILE A 108 20.25 13.50 3.02
C ILE A 108 20.40 12.54 4.22
N PHE A 109 20.15 11.25 4.01
CA PHE A 109 20.25 10.24 5.08
C PHE A 109 21.70 9.84 5.43
N GLN A 110 22.62 9.76 4.46
CA GLN A 110 24.04 9.51 4.74
C GLN A 110 24.68 10.61 5.61
N ARG A 111 24.11 11.82 5.58
CA ARG A 111 24.52 12.93 6.46
C ARG A 111 24.18 12.70 7.93
N PHE A 112 23.24 11.81 8.25
CA PHE A 112 22.89 11.42 9.61
C PHE A 112 23.65 10.17 10.12
N HIS A 113 24.22 9.35 9.23
CA HIS A 113 24.97 8.14 9.61
C HIS A 113 26.49 8.41 9.78
N TRP A 114 26.84 9.56 10.37
CA TRP A 114 28.21 9.97 10.71
C TRP A 114 28.50 9.82 12.22
N ILE A 115 27.98 8.77 12.87
CA ILE A 115 28.52 8.19 14.12
C ILE A 115 28.21 6.69 14.07
N SER A 116 29.10 5.87 13.50
CA SER A 116 29.21 4.42 13.74
C SER A 116 30.61 3.99 13.33
#